data_AF-A0A382W9G3-F1
#
_entry.id   AF-A0A382W9G3-F1
#
_cell.length_a   1.000
_cell.length_b   1.000
_cell.length_c   1.000
_cell.angle_alpha   90.00
_cell.angle_beta   90.00
_cell.angle_gamma   90.00
#
_symmetry.space_group_name_H-M   'P 1'
#
loop_
_entity.id
_entity.type
_entity.pdbx_description
1 polymer ?
#
loop_
_entity_poly.entity_id
_entity_poly.type
_entity_poly.pdbx_seq_one_letter_code
_entity_poly.pdbx_strand_id
1 'polypeptide(L)'
;MLADALAQYLRWKRWHQVFLVVGKHPEDKAYAAAVRRAAKRFGLSIIAEKQWIFDPGARRTDSGHVNAQQEIPSFTRGVDYEVLVVADERDEFGEHLSFRTHLPRPVAGTQGLTPLAWHRTSELYGATQFQRRFRKHASRWMTSRDYAAWIAVRSIGEAATRTASNDVAQIAGYIRSSEFALAVFKGVPVSYRDWNGQLRQPVLITGSRTVVTTSPQRGFLHQFTTLDTLGYDRPESECQFAR
;
A
#
# COMPACT_ATOMS: atom_id res chain seq x y z
N MET A 1 0.26 -6.24 3.37
CA MET A 1 0.53 -4.96 4.05
C MET A 1 -0.28 -3.81 3.46
N LEU A 2 -0.06 -3.42 2.19
CA LEU A 2 -0.74 -2.24 1.61
C LEU A 2 -2.27 -2.34 1.62
N ALA A 3 -2.81 -3.46 1.12
CA ALA A 3 -4.25 -3.71 1.16
C ALA A 3 -4.81 -3.76 2.60
N ASP A 4 -4.08 -4.32 3.55
CA ASP A 4 -4.49 -4.38 4.96
C ASP A 4 -4.52 -2.98 5.59
N ALA A 5 -3.52 -2.15 5.28
CA ALA A 5 -3.46 -0.78 5.73
C ALA A 5 -4.63 0.05 5.22
N LEU A 6 -4.99 -0.12 3.93
CA LEU A 6 -6.15 0.52 3.35
C LEU A 6 -7.44 0.00 4.00
N ALA A 7 -7.61 -1.32 4.10
CA ALA A 7 -8.80 -1.92 4.69
C ALA A 7 -9.05 -1.49 6.14
N GLN A 8 -8.00 -1.36 6.96
CA GLN A 8 -8.11 -0.79 8.30
C GLN A 8 -8.65 0.64 8.28
N TYR A 9 -8.16 1.48 7.36
CA TYR A 9 -8.66 2.85 7.22
C TYR A 9 -10.13 2.88 6.77
N LEU A 10 -10.50 2.08 5.77
CA LEU A 10 -11.89 1.98 5.31
C LEU A 10 -12.81 1.55 6.45
N ARG A 11 -12.42 0.54 7.23
CA ARG A 11 -13.15 0.08 8.42
C ARG A 11 -13.25 1.17 9.49
N TRP A 12 -12.15 1.87 9.78
CA TRP A 12 -12.14 2.99 10.74
C TRP A 12 -13.06 4.14 10.29
N LYS A 13 -13.11 4.44 9.00
CA LYS A 13 -14.01 5.42 8.39
C LYS A 13 -15.46 4.95 8.27
N ARG A 14 -15.76 3.69 8.60
CA ARG A 14 -17.06 3.04 8.44
C ARG A 14 -17.51 2.95 6.98
N TRP A 15 -16.57 2.74 6.05
CA TRP A 15 -16.84 2.40 4.65
C TRP A 15 -16.71 0.89 4.49
N HIS A 16 -17.76 0.18 4.89
CA HIS A 16 -17.85 -1.28 4.90
C HIS A 16 -18.18 -1.88 3.53
N GLN A 17 -18.99 -1.20 2.72
CA GLN A 17 -19.45 -1.68 1.42
C GLN A 17 -18.50 -1.24 0.29
N VAL A 18 -17.72 -2.19 -0.21
CA VAL A 18 -16.70 -2.00 -1.23
C VAL A 18 -17.24 -2.43 -2.60
N PHE A 19 -17.08 -1.58 -3.60
CA PHE A 19 -17.15 -1.98 -4.99
C PHE A 19 -15.73 -2.10 -5.55
N LEU A 20 -15.30 -3.32 -5.87
CA LEU A 20 -13.97 -3.60 -6.39
C LEU A 20 -13.97 -3.59 -7.93
N VAL A 21 -13.11 -2.76 -8.53
CA VAL A 21 -12.88 -2.71 -9.97
C VAL A 21 -11.48 -3.24 -10.26
N VAL A 22 -11.38 -4.23 -11.14
CA VAL A 22 -10.13 -4.97 -11.39
C VAL A 22 -9.69 -4.83 -12.84
N GLY A 23 -8.46 -4.40 -13.07
CA GLY A 23 -7.84 -4.38 -14.38
C GLY A 23 -7.57 -5.78 -14.96
N LYS A 24 -7.07 -5.80 -16.20
CA LYS A 24 -6.86 -7.05 -16.96
C LYS A 24 -5.55 -7.75 -16.64
N HIS A 25 -4.56 -7.05 -16.06
CA HIS A 25 -3.21 -7.56 -15.91
C HIS A 25 -3.07 -8.48 -14.69
N PRO A 26 -2.08 -9.40 -14.69
CA PRO A 26 -1.82 -10.28 -13.53
C PRO A 26 -1.59 -9.52 -12.21
N GLU A 27 -0.91 -8.37 -12.25
CA GLU A 27 -0.66 -7.49 -11.11
C GLU A 27 -1.95 -6.89 -10.53
N ASP A 28 -2.91 -6.52 -11.39
CA ASP A 28 -4.23 -6.04 -10.97
C ASP A 28 -4.98 -7.15 -10.22
N LYS A 29 -4.92 -8.38 -10.75
CA LYS A 29 -5.51 -9.56 -10.11
C LYS A 29 -4.83 -9.88 -8.78
N ALA A 30 -3.51 -9.73 -8.69
CA ALA A 30 -2.75 -9.94 -7.46
C ALA A 30 -3.11 -8.87 -6.40
N TYR A 31 -3.23 -7.61 -6.79
CA TYR A 31 -3.69 -6.54 -5.91
C TYR A 31 -5.14 -6.80 -5.45
N ALA A 32 -6.04 -7.15 -6.37
CA ALA A 32 -7.41 -7.50 -6.05
C ALA A 32 -7.50 -8.68 -5.08
N ALA A 33 -6.66 -9.72 -5.24
CA ALA A 33 -6.58 -10.82 -4.28
C ALA A 33 -6.14 -10.36 -2.89
N ALA A 34 -5.16 -9.44 -2.81
CA ALA A 34 -4.77 -8.84 -1.54
C ALA A 34 -5.90 -8.00 -0.92
N VAL A 35 -6.68 -7.27 -1.71
CA VAL A 35 -7.87 -6.53 -1.25
C VAL A 35 -8.94 -7.49 -0.72
N ARG A 36 -9.25 -8.58 -1.42
CA ARG A 36 -10.23 -9.59 -0.95
C ARG A 36 -9.82 -10.20 0.39
N ARG A 37 -8.54 -10.57 0.53
CA ARG A 37 -8.00 -11.07 1.81
C ARG A 37 -8.15 -10.03 2.92
N ALA A 38 -7.73 -8.79 2.67
CA ALA A 38 -7.83 -7.71 3.64
C ALA A 38 -9.28 -7.40 4.03
N ALA A 39 -10.19 -7.37 3.05
CA ALA A 39 -11.62 -7.17 3.27
C ALA A 39 -12.19 -8.24 4.20
N LYS A 40 -11.90 -9.52 3.95
CA LYS A 40 -12.30 -10.63 4.83
C LYS A 40 -11.73 -10.46 6.23
N ARG A 41 -10.45 -10.11 6.36
CA ARG A 41 -9.76 -9.96 7.66
C ARG A 41 -10.30 -8.81 8.49
N PHE A 42 -10.68 -7.69 7.87
CA PHE A 42 -11.12 -6.47 8.57
C PHE A 42 -12.64 -6.23 8.51
N GLY A 43 -13.42 -7.22 8.06
CA GLY A 43 -14.87 -7.16 8.02
C GLY A 43 -15.42 -6.12 7.05
N LEU A 44 -14.84 -6.00 5.86
CA LEU A 44 -15.40 -5.25 4.74
C LEU A 44 -16.14 -6.22 3.82
N SER A 45 -17.23 -5.75 3.21
CA SER A 45 -18.05 -6.51 2.27
C SER A 45 -17.79 -6.00 0.86
N ILE A 46 -17.22 -6.85 0.00
CA ILE A 46 -17.16 -6.57 -1.44
C ILE A 46 -18.53 -6.92 -2.01
N ILE A 47 -19.38 -5.90 -2.18
CA ILE A 47 -20.78 -6.06 -2.61
C ILE A 47 -20.92 -6.17 -4.14
N ALA A 48 -19.89 -5.73 -4.86
CA ALA A 48 -19.78 -5.91 -6.29
C ALA A 48 -18.30 -6.01 -6.66
N GLU A 49 -18.01 -6.82 -7.67
CA GLU A 49 -16.72 -6.89 -8.30
C GLU A 49 -16.92 -6.90 -9.81
N LYS A 50 -16.28 -5.96 -10.52
CA LYS A 50 -16.35 -5.91 -11.99
C LYS A 50 -14.95 -5.80 -12.58
N GLN A 51 -14.71 -6.56 -13.64
CA GLN A 51 -13.50 -6.41 -14.43
C GLN A 51 -13.63 -5.17 -15.34
N TRP A 52 -12.56 -4.39 -15.43
CA TRP A 52 -12.44 -3.34 -16.42
C TRP A 52 -12.08 -3.95 -17.78
N ILE A 53 -13.01 -3.89 -18.72
CA ILE A 53 -12.89 -4.49 -20.05
C ILE A 53 -12.78 -3.46 -21.18
N PHE A 54 -12.89 -2.16 -20.88
CA PHE A 54 -12.83 -1.10 -21.88
C PHE A 54 -11.39 -0.87 -22.34
N ASP A 55 -11.18 -0.90 -23.65
CA ASP A 55 -9.86 -0.72 -24.26
C ASP A 55 -9.48 0.78 -24.31
N PRO A 56 -8.33 1.18 -23.73
CA PRO A 56 -7.84 2.55 -23.79
C PRO A 56 -7.39 3.03 -25.19
N GLY A 57 -7.58 2.26 -26.27
CA GLY A 57 -7.13 2.56 -27.63
C GLY A 57 -7.51 3.95 -28.20
N ALA A 58 -8.43 4.68 -27.56
CA ALA A 58 -8.78 6.06 -27.91
C ALA A 58 -8.03 7.15 -27.13
N ARG A 59 -7.03 6.82 -26.28
CA ARG A 59 -6.30 7.78 -25.41
C ARG A 59 -5.66 8.99 -26.13
N ARG A 60 -5.53 8.98 -27.46
CA ARG A 60 -4.89 10.04 -28.26
C ARG A 60 -5.81 10.69 -29.31
N THR A 61 -7.08 10.33 -29.38
CA THR A 61 -8.07 11.02 -30.21
C THR A 61 -8.94 11.89 -29.32
N ASP A 62 -9.42 13.02 -29.83
CA ASP A 62 -10.32 13.93 -29.09
C ASP A 62 -11.57 13.21 -28.50
N SER A 63 -11.90 12.01 -29.00
CA SER A 63 -12.99 11.13 -28.55
C SER A 63 -12.67 10.24 -27.32
N GLY A 64 -11.41 10.02 -26.95
CA GLY A 64 -11.06 9.11 -25.83
C GLY A 64 -11.52 9.61 -24.46
N HIS A 65 -11.41 10.92 -24.22
CA HIS A 65 -11.95 11.56 -23.01
C HIS A 65 -13.48 11.52 -22.96
N VAL A 66 -14.15 11.60 -24.12
CA VAL A 66 -15.61 11.59 -24.24
C VAL A 66 -16.18 10.21 -23.92
N ASN A 67 -15.52 9.13 -24.36
CA ASN A 67 -15.98 7.76 -24.11
C ASN A 67 -15.94 7.40 -22.61
N ALA A 68 -14.84 7.71 -21.92
CA ALA A 68 -14.73 7.45 -20.48
C ALA A 68 -15.79 8.21 -19.66
N GLN A 69 -16.15 9.44 -20.05
CA GLN A 69 -17.15 10.23 -19.35
C GLN A 69 -18.57 9.63 -19.45
N GLN A 70 -18.91 8.98 -20.57
CA GLN A 70 -20.22 8.33 -20.76
C GLN A 70 -20.24 6.90 -20.18
N GLU A 71 -19.13 6.17 -20.28
CA GLU A 71 -19.03 4.77 -19.90
C GLU A 71 -18.93 4.57 -18.38
N ILE A 72 -18.17 5.40 -17.65
CA ILE A 72 -17.92 5.20 -16.21
C ILE A 72 -19.21 5.30 -15.36
N PRO A 73 -20.09 6.31 -15.53
CA PRO A 73 -21.36 6.35 -14.80
C PRO A 73 -22.24 5.13 -15.12
N SER A 74 -22.21 4.63 -16.36
CA SER A 74 -22.98 3.45 -16.75
C SER A 74 -22.39 2.16 -16.15
N PHE A 75 -21.07 2.01 -16.18
CA PHE A 75 -20.34 0.89 -15.58
C PHE A 75 -20.58 0.77 -14.07
N THR A 76 -20.68 1.91 -13.39
CA THR A 76 -20.86 1.96 -11.92
C THR A 76 -22.31 2.07 -11.45
N ARG A 77 -23.27 2.12 -12.38
CA ARG A 77 -24.71 2.17 -12.06
C ARG A 77 -25.20 0.87 -11.41
N GLY A 78 -26.23 0.98 -10.57
CA GLY A 78 -26.96 -0.16 -10.00
C GLY A 78 -26.26 -0.86 -8.84
N VAL A 79 -25.18 -0.28 -8.32
CA VAL A 79 -24.46 -0.76 -7.14
C VAL A 79 -24.48 0.36 -6.09
N ASP A 80 -25.01 0.10 -4.90
CA ASP A 80 -24.98 1.04 -3.78
C ASP A 80 -23.83 0.69 -2.83
N TYR A 81 -22.70 1.37 -3.01
CA TYR A 81 -21.46 1.16 -2.28
C TYR A 81 -21.03 2.43 -1.54
N GLU A 82 -20.12 2.29 -0.58
CA GLU A 82 -19.57 3.41 0.20
C GLU A 82 -18.21 3.88 -0.32
N VAL A 83 -17.42 2.96 -0.89
CA VAL A 83 -16.11 3.24 -1.50
C VAL A 83 -15.87 2.36 -2.73
N LEU A 84 -15.35 2.96 -3.79
CA LEU A 84 -14.87 2.22 -4.96
C LEU A 84 -13.38 1.95 -4.79
N VAL A 85 -12.98 0.68 -4.81
CA VAL A 85 -11.58 0.26 -4.73
C VAL A 85 -11.09 -0.18 -6.10
N VAL A 86 -10.00 0.40 -6.57
CA VAL A 86 -9.42 0.14 -7.89
C VAL A 86 -8.16 -0.72 -7.75
N ALA A 87 -8.07 -1.74 -8.58
CA ALA A 87 -6.87 -2.51 -8.84
C ALA A 87 -6.41 -2.26 -10.28
N ASP A 88 -5.52 -1.28 -10.46
CA ASP A 88 -4.96 -0.82 -11.72
C ASP A 88 -3.49 -0.41 -11.50
N GLU A 89 -2.63 -1.40 -11.33
CA GLU A 89 -1.21 -1.24 -10.98
C GLU A 89 -0.40 -0.60 -12.13
N ARG A 90 -0.93 -0.61 -13.36
CA ARG A 90 -0.32 0.03 -14.54
C ARG A 90 -0.84 1.43 -14.82
N ASP A 91 -1.77 1.94 -14.00
CA ASP A 91 -2.38 3.26 -14.18
C ASP A 91 -3.03 3.43 -15.57
N GLU A 92 -3.79 2.43 -16.00
CA GLU A 92 -4.45 2.42 -17.30
C GLU A 92 -5.85 3.06 -17.29
N PHE A 93 -6.60 2.99 -16.20
CA PHE A 93 -7.99 3.45 -16.17
C PHE A 93 -8.42 4.09 -14.84
N GLY A 94 -7.77 3.77 -13.73
CA GLY A 94 -8.22 4.12 -12.39
C GLY A 94 -8.33 5.63 -12.16
N GLU A 95 -7.42 6.41 -12.75
CA GLU A 95 -7.42 7.87 -12.61
C GLU A 95 -8.66 8.52 -13.24
N HIS A 96 -9.30 7.83 -14.20
CA HIS A 96 -10.53 8.33 -14.80
C HIS A 96 -11.75 8.17 -13.90
N LEU A 97 -11.74 7.24 -12.94
CA LEU A 97 -12.89 6.93 -12.10
C LEU A 97 -13.21 8.05 -11.10
N SER A 98 -12.17 8.71 -10.59
CA SER A 98 -12.33 9.83 -9.66
C SER A 98 -13.24 10.91 -10.26
N PHE A 99 -14.29 11.28 -9.53
CA PHE A 99 -15.30 12.27 -9.92
C PHE A 99 -16.21 11.89 -11.10
N ARG A 100 -16.12 10.66 -11.64
CA ARG A 100 -16.92 10.21 -12.80
C ARG A 100 -17.84 9.02 -12.52
N THR A 101 -17.82 8.47 -11.31
CA THR A 101 -18.72 7.38 -10.89
C THR A 101 -20.18 7.82 -10.79
N HIS A 102 -21.12 6.88 -10.92
CA HIS A 102 -22.56 7.13 -10.84
C HIS A 102 -22.98 7.72 -9.48
N LEU A 103 -22.54 7.09 -8.40
CA LEU A 103 -22.69 7.62 -7.05
C LEU A 103 -21.47 8.48 -6.71
N PRO A 104 -21.64 9.61 -6.01
CA PRO A 104 -20.54 10.50 -5.64
C PRO A 104 -19.76 9.94 -4.44
N ARG A 105 -19.07 8.81 -4.65
CA ARG A 105 -18.34 8.07 -3.61
C ARG A 105 -16.83 8.23 -3.76
N PRO A 106 -16.06 8.12 -2.66
CA PRO A 106 -14.61 8.13 -2.71
C PRO A 106 -14.05 6.96 -3.53
N VAL A 107 -12.93 7.23 -4.20
CA VAL A 107 -12.11 6.22 -4.90
C VAL A 107 -10.87 5.95 -4.06
N ALA A 108 -10.52 4.67 -3.91
CA ALA A 108 -9.37 4.20 -3.16
C ALA A 108 -8.68 3.04 -3.89
N GLY A 109 -7.54 2.59 -3.38
CA GLY A 109 -6.82 1.44 -3.93
C GLY A 109 -5.52 1.88 -4.58
N THR A 110 -5.35 1.53 -5.86
CA THR A 110 -4.21 1.98 -6.67
C THR A 110 -4.27 3.49 -6.96
N GLN A 111 -5.47 4.05 -7.17
CA GLN A 111 -5.72 5.48 -7.34
C GLN A 111 -6.59 6.09 -6.22
N GLY A 112 -6.63 7.43 -6.19
CA GLY A 112 -7.39 8.19 -5.21
C GLY A 112 -6.75 8.10 -3.82
N LEU A 113 -7.42 7.43 -2.89
CA LEU A 113 -6.89 7.14 -1.57
C LEU A 113 -6.00 5.88 -1.61
N THR A 114 -4.68 6.11 -1.71
CA THR A 114 -3.69 5.07 -2.01
C THR A 114 -2.81 4.73 -0.81
N PRO A 115 -2.64 3.43 -0.46
CA PRO A 115 -1.67 2.99 0.53
C PRO A 115 -0.25 2.94 -0.05
N LEU A 116 0.69 3.66 0.53
CA LEU A 116 2.08 3.75 0.08
C LEU A 116 3.08 3.46 1.20
N ALA A 117 4.23 2.91 0.84
CA ALA A 117 5.35 2.78 1.77
C ALA A 117 5.95 4.16 2.09
N TRP A 118 5.94 5.09 1.13
CA TRP A 118 6.49 6.42 1.31
C TRP A 118 5.81 7.45 0.41
N HIS A 119 5.72 8.69 0.89
CA HIS A 119 5.13 9.80 0.15
C HIS A 119 5.95 11.08 0.34
N ARG A 120 5.90 11.96 -0.67
CA ARG A 120 6.69 13.21 -0.70
C ARG A 120 6.34 14.21 0.39
N THR A 121 5.11 14.13 0.90
CA THR A 121 4.57 15.04 1.91
C THR A 121 4.63 14.43 3.31
N SER A 122 5.45 13.41 3.54
CA SER A 122 5.76 12.94 4.89
C SER A 122 6.65 13.97 5.59
N GLU A 123 6.17 14.55 6.69
CA GLU A 123 6.89 15.64 7.39
C GLU A 123 7.31 15.26 8.82
N LEU A 124 6.63 14.29 9.43
CA LEU A 124 6.86 13.88 10.82
C LEU A 124 8.15 13.09 11.00
N TYR A 125 8.65 13.01 12.23
CA TYR A 125 9.75 12.13 12.65
C TYR A 125 11.05 12.32 11.84
N GLY A 126 11.31 13.53 11.35
CA GLY A 126 12.50 13.86 10.55
C GLY A 126 12.36 13.57 9.05
N ALA A 127 11.18 13.16 8.58
CA ALA A 127 10.92 12.85 7.17
C ALA A 127 11.23 14.03 6.22
N THR A 128 11.00 15.27 6.64
CA THR A 128 11.34 16.47 5.84
C THR A 128 12.84 16.56 5.57
N GLN A 129 13.69 16.28 6.57
CA GLN A 129 15.14 16.30 6.39
C GLN A 129 15.61 15.18 5.48
N PHE A 130 15.04 13.99 5.66
CA PHE A 130 15.32 12.83 4.82
C PHE A 130 14.96 13.08 3.35
N GLN A 131 13.77 13.64 3.08
CA GLN A 131 13.36 14.05 1.74
C GLN A 131 14.25 15.14 1.15
N ARG A 132 14.63 16.15 1.94
CA ARG A 132 15.54 17.21 1.49
C ARG A 132 16.89 16.65 1.05
N ARG A 133 17.46 15.70 1.80
CA ARG A 133 18.72 15.04 1.45
C ARG A 133 18.60 14.22 0.19
N PHE A 134 17.52 13.44 0.04
CA PHE A 134 17.26 12.69 -1.18
C PHE A 134 17.12 13.61 -2.40
N ARG A 135 16.31 14.66 -2.30
CA ARG A 135 16.10 15.60 -3.40
C ARG A 135 17.38 16.34 -3.80
N LYS A 136 18.25 16.69 -2.84
CA LYS A 136 19.57 17.28 -3.14
C LYS A 136 20.45 16.34 -3.95
N HIS A 137 20.33 15.03 -3.74
CA HIS A 137 21.14 14.02 -4.43
C HIS A 137 20.54 13.60 -5.78
N ALA A 138 19.23 13.36 -5.84
CA ALA A 138 18.55 12.74 -6.99
C ALA A 138 17.75 13.71 -7.85
N SER A 139 17.64 14.99 -7.45
CA SER A 139 16.88 16.04 -8.16
C SER A 139 15.41 15.74 -8.42
N ARG A 140 14.82 14.78 -7.69
CA ARG A 140 13.40 14.42 -7.72
C ARG A 140 12.89 14.02 -6.34
N TRP A 141 11.58 13.86 -6.20
CA TRP A 141 10.98 13.34 -4.97
C TRP A 141 11.23 11.85 -4.80
N MET A 142 11.40 11.41 -3.55
CA MET A 142 11.52 9.99 -3.21
C MET A 142 10.18 9.28 -3.40
N THR A 143 10.21 8.15 -4.10
CA THR A 143 9.07 7.24 -4.28
C THR A 143 9.08 6.12 -3.25
N SER A 144 8.02 5.31 -3.19
CA SER A 144 8.00 4.10 -2.36
C SER A 144 9.12 3.09 -2.72
N ARG A 145 9.53 3.03 -3.99
CA ARG A 145 10.62 2.16 -4.45
C ARG A 145 11.98 2.64 -3.94
N ASP A 146 12.24 3.94 -4.00
CA ASP A 146 13.47 4.54 -3.47
C ASP A 146 13.58 4.35 -1.96
N TYR A 147 12.46 4.52 -1.25
CA TYR A 147 12.39 4.30 0.19
C TYR A 147 12.68 2.84 0.56
N ALA A 148 12.12 1.88 -0.19
CA ALA A 148 12.40 0.46 0.00
C ALA A 148 13.89 0.13 -0.23
N ALA A 149 14.50 0.71 -1.27
CA ALA A 149 15.93 0.55 -1.53
C ALA A 149 16.79 1.15 -0.41
N TRP A 150 16.42 2.34 0.09
CA TRP A 150 17.10 2.97 1.21
C TRP A 150 17.02 2.12 2.48
N ILE A 151 15.86 1.56 2.82
CA ILE A 151 15.73 0.64 3.96
C ILE A 151 16.62 -0.58 3.77
N ALA A 152 16.59 -1.22 2.60
CA ALA A 152 17.36 -2.44 2.36
C ALA A 152 18.86 -2.23 2.63
N VAL A 153 19.44 -1.16 2.09
CA VAL A 153 20.85 -0.82 2.31
C VAL A 153 21.13 -0.43 3.77
N ARG A 154 20.22 0.33 4.39
CA ARG A 154 20.36 0.72 5.82
C ARG A 154 20.28 -0.47 6.75
N SER A 155 19.46 -1.48 6.45
CA SER A 155 19.38 -2.70 7.26
C SER A 155 20.70 -3.45 7.27
N ILE A 156 21.36 -3.56 6.11
CA ILE A 156 22.69 -4.17 6.01
C ILE A 156 23.72 -3.35 6.80
N GLY A 157 23.72 -2.03 6.64
CA GLY A 157 24.68 -1.15 7.33
C GLY A 157 24.50 -1.14 8.86
N GLU A 158 23.25 -1.13 9.34
CA GLU A 158 22.93 -1.24 10.77
C GLU A 158 23.43 -2.58 11.31
N ALA A 159 23.12 -3.68 10.61
CA ALA A 159 23.55 -5.00 11.02
C ALA A 159 25.08 -5.15 11.07
N ALA A 160 25.79 -4.71 10.03
CA ALA A 160 27.26 -4.74 10.00
C ALA A 160 27.88 -3.92 11.14
N THR A 161 27.27 -2.79 11.48
CA THR A 161 27.73 -1.94 12.61
C THR A 161 27.50 -2.63 13.95
N ARG A 162 26.33 -3.27 14.13
CA ARG A 162 25.93 -3.92 15.39
C ARG A 162 26.69 -5.20 15.66
N THR A 163 26.99 -5.97 14.61
CA THR A 163 27.75 -7.22 14.71
C THR A 163 29.26 -7.01 14.64
N ALA A 164 29.73 -5.81 14.29
CA ALA A 164 31.13 -5.51 13.99
C ALA A 164 31.74 -6.52 13.00
N SER A 165 30.95 -6.94 12.01
CA SER A 165 31.27 -8.06 11.12
C SER A 165 30.89 -7.75 9.69
N ASN A 166 31.69 -8.26 8.76
CA ASN A 166 31.39 -8.31 7.33
C ASN A 166 30.98 -9.72 6.87
N ASP A 167 30.87 -10.68 7.79
CA ASP A 167 30.40 -12.02 7.49
C ASP A 167 28.90 -12.02 7.15
N VAL A 168 28.57 -12.61 6.00
CA VAL A 168 27.21 -12.61 5.45
C VAL A 168 26.23 -13.36 6.36
N ALA A 169 26.66 -14.48 6.94
CA ALA A 169 25.80 -15.29 7.80
C ALA A 169 25.49 -14.58 9.12
N GLN A 170 26.49 -13.94 9.74
CA GLN A 170 26.31 -13.13 10.94
C GLN A 170 25.40 -11.92 10.68
N ILE A 171 25.63 -11.18 9.59
CA ILE A 171 24.79 -10.04 9.21
C ILE A 171 23.35 -10.48 8.97
N ALA A 172 23.15 -11.53 8.15
CA ALA A 172 21.81 -12.02 7.83
C ALA A 172 21.11 -12.63 9.05
N GLY A 173 21.86 -13.27 9.95
CA GLY A 173 21.37 -13.77 11.23
C GLY A 173 20.88 -12.64 12.13
N TYR A 174 21.66 -11.57 12.26
CA TYR A 174 21.27 -10.40 13.04
C TYR A 174 20.05 -9.70 12.45
N ILE A 175 19.98 -9.46 11.13
CA ILE A 175 18.82 -8.82 10.48
C ILE A 175 17.50 -9.55 10.78
N ARG A 176 17.54 -10.89 10.90
CA ARG A 176 16.36 -11.71 11.18
C ARG A 176 16.10 -11.94 12.67
N SER A 177 16.99 -11.48 13.55
CA SER A 177 16.84 -11.67 14.99
C SER A 177 15.79 -10.73 15.57
N SER A 178 15.29 -11.07 16.77
CA SER A 178 14.40 -10.20 17.53
C SER A 178 15.09 -8.93 18.05
N GLU A 179 16.42 -8.85 17.98
CA GLU A 179 17.20 -7.69 18.42
C GLU A 179 17.33 -6.61 17.34
N PHE A 180 17.06 -6.95 16.07
CA PHE A 180 17.15 -5.99 14.98
C PHE A 180 16.02 -4.96 15.05
N ALA A 181 16.42 -3.69 15.12
CA ALA A 181 15.53 -2.54 15.06
C ALA A 181 16.17 -1.42 14.25
N LEU A 182 15.44 -0.88 13.27
CA LEU A 182 15.92 0.22 12.42
C LEU A 182 14.99 1.43 12.53
N ALA A 183 15.56 2.61 12.78
CA ALA A 183 14.83 3.87 12.68
C ALA A 183 14.64 4.26 11.20
N VAL A 184 13.39 4.45 10.78
CA VAL A 184 13.03 4.67 9.36
C VAL A 184 12.12 5.88 9.13
N PHE A 185 12.21 6.92 9.97
CA PHE A 185 11.45 8.18 9.79
C PHE A 185 9.93 8.01 9.76
N LYS A 186 9.40 7.01 10.49
CA LYS A 186 7.95 6.72 10.60
C LYS A 186 7.45 6.63 12.06
N GLY A 187 8.21 7.18 13.00
CA GLY A 187 7.83 7.29 14.42
C GLY A 187 7.98 6.03 15.26
N VAL A 188 8.07 4.86 14.63
CA VAL A 188 8.38 3.58 15.28
C VAL A 188 9.55 2.90 14.60
N PRO A 189 10.40 2.17 15.35
CA PRO A 189 11.41 1.32 14.74
C PRO A 189 10.74 0.19 13.94
N VAL A 190 11.44 -0.29 12.91
CA VAL A 190 11.01 -1.43 12.09
C VAL A 190 11.92 -2.62 12.30
N SER A 191 11.35 -3.81 12.12
CA SER A 191 12.04 -5.08 12.23
C SER A 191 11.55 -6.04 11.14
N TYR A 192 12.20 -7.20 10.98
CA TYR A 192 11.78 -8.22 10.03
C TYR A 192 11.06 -9.37 10.73
N ARG A 193 10.04 -9.92 10.06
CA ARG A 193 9.32 -11.10 10.54
C ARG A 193 10.18 -12.34 10.45
N ASP A 194 10.25 -13.10 11.52
CA ASP A 194 10.96 -14.37 11.60
C ASP A 194 10.26 -15.48 10.79
N TRP A 195 8.97 -15.36 10.50
CA TRP A 195 8.21 -16.38 9.75
C TRP A 195 8.17 -16.18 8.24
N ASN A 196 8.30 -14.96 7.72
CA ASN A 196 8.25 -14.71 6.26
C ASN A 196 9.23 -13.64 5.77
N GLY A 197 10.11 -13.11 6.63
CA GLY A 197 11.13 -12.13 6.26
C GLY A 197 10.57 -10.78 5.82
N GLN A 198 9.26 -10.56 5.91
CA GLN A 198 8.64 -9.29 5.55
C GLN A 198 8.96 -8.23 6.60
N LEU A 199 9.29 -7.02 6.14
CA LEU A 199 9.53 -5.87 7.00
C LEU A 199 8.22 -5.45 7.70
N ARG A 200 8.24 -5.36 9.03
CA ARG A 200 7.20 -4.72 9.84
C ARG A 200 7.37 -3.21 9.74
N GLN A 201 6.44 -2.52 9.09
CA GLN A 201 6.50 -1.06 8.98
C GLN A 201 5.12 -0.42 8.93
N PRO A 202 4.97 0.84 9.39
CA PRO A 202 3.78 1.62 9.12
C PRO A 202 3.60 1.86 7.60
N VAL A 203 2.35 1.91 7.16
CA VAL A 203 1.97 2.20 5.77
C VAL A 203 1.19 3.50 5.74
N LEU A 204 1.57 4.42 4.85
CA LEU A 204 0.90 5.70 4.70
C LEU A 204 -0.35 5.54 3.87
N ILE A 205 -1.45 6.15 4.27
CA ILE A 205 -2.64 6.31 3.42
C ILE A 205 -2.61 7.74 2.90
N THR A 206 -2.65 7.90 1.58
CA THR A 206 -2.32 9.16 0.93
C THR A 206 -3.34 9.55 -0.11
N GLY A 207 -3.51 10.85 -0.32
CA GLY A 207 -4.07 11.39 -1.55
C GLY A 207 -2.96 11.99 -2.43
N SER A 208 -3.31 12.61 -3.54
CA SER A 208 -2.35 13.14 -4.53
C SER A 208 -1.30 14.13 -3.98
N ARG A 209 -1.64 14.85 -2.91
CA ARG A 209 -0.83 15.95 -2.34
C ARG A 209 -0.70 15.92 -0.84
N THR A 210 -1.18 14.88 -0.15
CA THR A 210 -1.08 14.82 1.31
C THR A 210 -1.06 13.39 1.82
N VAL A 211 -0.42 13.19 2.98
CA VAL A 211 -0.65 12.00 3.79
C VAL A 211 -1.93 12.23 4.58
N VAL A 212 -2.89 11.33 4.44
CA VAL A 212 -4.19 11.39 5.12
C VAL A 212 -4.08 10.80 6.53
N THR A 213 -3.40 9.66 6.64
CA THR A 213 -3.14 8.98 7.92
C THR A 213 -2.02 7.96 7.73
N THR A 214 -1.61 7.31 8.82
CA THR A 214 -0.68 6.18 8.81
C THR A 214 -1.35 4.98 9.47
N SER A 215 -1.33 3.83 8.81
CA SER A 215 -1.73 2.55 9.37
C SER A 215 -0.53 1.85 10.01
N PRO A 216 -0.69 1.10 11.12
CA PRO A 216 -1.96 0.61 11.67
C PRO A 216 -2.86 1.71 12.25
N GLN A 217 -4.17 1.62 11.98
CA GLN A 217 -5.12 2.58 12.56
C GLN A 217 -5.30 2.34 14.06
N ARG A 218 -5.60 3.39 14.82
CA ARG A 218 -5.89 3.27 16.25
C ARG A 218 -7.07 2.32 16.47
N GLY A 219 -6.93 1.39 17.42
CA GLY A 219 -7.95 0.40 17.77
C GLY A 219 -7.72 -0.98 17.13
N PHE A 220 -6.82 -1.10 16.15
CA PHE A 220 -6.39 -2.41 15.64
C PHE A 220 -5.27 -2.94 16.53
N LEU A 221 -5.59 -3.98 17.29
CA LEU A 221 -4.69 -4.59 18.26
C LEU A 221 -4.10 -5.89 17.70
N HIS A 222 -2.94 -6.25 18.25
CA HIS A 222 -2.27 -7.52 17.97
C HIS A 222 -1.49 -7.92 19.22
N GLN A 223 -1.30 -9.22 19.43
CA GLN A 223 -0.69 -9.76 20.65
C GLN A 223 0.74 -9.23 20.90
N PHE A 224 1.54 -9.08 19.85
CA PHE A 224 2.96 -8.71 19.96
C PHE A 224 3.24 -7.25 19.56
N THR A 225 2.82 -6.86 18.37
CA THR A 225 2.98 -5.50 17.84
C THR A 225 1.85 -5.19 16.88
N THR A 226 1.32 -3.98 16.95
CA THR A 226 0.26 -3.51 16.04
C THR A 226 0.69 -3.55 14.58
N LEU A 227 2.00 -3.52 14.27
CA LEU A 227 2.52 -3.66 12.91
C LEU A 227 2.20 -5.04 12.28
N ASP A 228 1.96 -6.07 13.09
CA ASP A 228 1.58 -7.40 12.61
C ASP A 228 0.10 -7.52 12.23
N THR A 229 -0.67 -6.45 12.46
CA THR A 229 -1.97 -6.28 11.80
C THR A 229 -1.84 -5.99 10.29
N LEU A 230 -0.65 -5.65 9.78
CA LEU A 230 -0.42 -5.35 8.37
C LEU A 230 0.33 -6.49 7.68
N GLY A 231 -0.24 -7.12 6.66
CA GLY A 231 0.33 -8.31 6.00
C GLY A 231 0.03 -9.60 6.74
N TYR A 232 0.52 -10.71 6.22
CA TYR A 232 0.27 -12.04 6.79
C TYR A 232 0.86 -12.15 8.19
N ASP A 233 0.01 -12.50 9.15
CA ASP A 233 0.43 -12.86 10.49
C ASP A 233 1.07 -14.26 10.51
N ARG A 234 1.75 -14.62 11.60
CA ARG A 234 2.43 -15.92 11.76
C ARG A 234 1.53 -17.14 11.45
N PRO A 235 0.30 -17.27 11.99
CA PRO A 235 -0.55 -18.42 11.71
C PRO A 235 -1.13 -18.42 10.28
N GLU A 236 -1.09 -17.28 9.59
CA GLU A 236 -1.58 -17.12 8.21
C GLU A 236 -0.47 -17.37 7.16
N SER A 237 0.79 -17.53 7.60
CA SER A 237 1.93 -17.62 6.72
C SER A 237 2.22 -19.07 6.32
N GLU A 238 2.16 -19.33 5.02
CA GLU A 238 2.59 -20.61 4.42
C GLU A 238 4.08 -20.63 4.06
N CYS A 239 4.80 -19.52 4.28
CA CYS A 239 6.22 -19.42 3.99
C CYS A 239 7.04 -20.36 4.90
N GLN A 240 7.85 -21.22 4.29
CA GLN A 240 8.80 -22.09 4.97
C GLN A 240 10.22 -21.64 4.59
N PHE A 241 10.95 -21.06 5.54
CA PHE A 241 12.37 -20.79 5.34
C PHE A 241 13.19 -22.05 5.60
N ALA A 242 14.13 -22.35 4.70
CA ALA A 242 15.27 -23.18 5.05
C ALA A 242 16.04 -22.45 6.16
N ARG A 243 16.16 -23.09 7.33
CA ARG A 243 16.95 -22.57 8.44
C ARG A 243 18.44 -22.70 8.16
#